data_AF-A0A965UZK1-F1
#
_entry.id   AF-A0A965UZK1-F1
#
_cell.length_a   1.000
_cell.length_b   1.000
_cell.length_c   1.000
_cell.angle_alpha   90.00
_cell.angle_beta   90.00
_cell.angle_gamma   90.00
#
_symmetry.space_group_name_H-M   'P 1'
#
loop_
_entity.id
_entity.type
_entity.pdbx_description
1 polymer ?
#
loop_
_entity_poly.entity_id
_entity_poly.type
_entity_poly.pdbx_seq_one_letter_code
_entity_poly.pdbx_strand_id
1 'polypeptide(L)'
;MCTHGKCNGCSPPHRGEAMTNWWHSELVQALTQITHIDAHYLLYTMLVISSFVVINDVLRAVKRREHRAGLTTSLALELSVDGSKNRQVRTYISEIQGISGRPDALIIENGFCIPVERKAFGNKVRDRHIAQLLVYMRLIEEFEGKKPPYGYLIIGKSARRVKVYNTPERQAWLSEQINQMKDIVNEKIPAAARPQKTKCAKCKVSDACEQRFIAPVEHTSSSNQKEQLILINSK
;
A
#
# COMPACT_ATOMS: atom_id res chain seq x y z
N MET A 1 -66.75 -48.85 -86.92
CA MET A 1 -65.95 -47.63 -87.17
C MET A 1 -64.96 -47.46 -86.02
N CYS A 2 -63.66 -47.57 -86.30
CA CYS A 2 -62.58 -47.28 -85.36
C CYS A 2 -62.08 -45.86 -85.59
N THR A 3 -61.97 -45.06 -84.53
CA THR A 3 -60.99 -43.96 -84.45
C THR A 3 -60.51 -43.79 -83.01
N HIS A 4 -59.19 -43.62 -82.88
CA HIS A 4 -58.40 -43.48 -81.65
C HIS A 4 -58.62 -42.13 -80.94
N GLY A 5 -58.39 -42.10 -79.61
CA GLY A 5 -58.16 -40.89 -78.83
C GLY A 5 -57.20 -41.15 -77.66
N LYS A 6 -55.97 -40.62 -77.77
CA LYS A 6 -54.82 -40.84 -76.88
C LYS A 6 -54.95 -40.14 -75.52
N CYS A 7 -54.45 -40.79 -74.46
CA CYS A 7 -54.13 -40.17 -73.16
C CYS A 7 -52.91 -39.25 -73.30
N ASN A 8 -53.03 -37.98 -72.89
CA ASN A 8 -51.93 -37.02 -72.83
C ASN A 8 -51.54 -36.72 -71.38
N GLY A 9 -50.27 -36.99 -71.05
CA GLY A 9 -49.45 -36.05 -70.29
C GLY A 9 -49.44 -36.12 -68.77
N CYS A 10 -48.81 -37.15 -68.19
CA CYS A 10 -48.08 -36.98 -66.93
C CYS A 10 -46.64 -36.59 -67.26
N SER A 11 -46.29 -35.31 -67.10
CA SER A 11 -44.90 -34.83 -67.18
C SER A 11 -44.19 -35.10 -65.84
N PRO A 12 -42.99 -35.72 -65.81
CA PRO A 12 -42.21 -35.83 -64.58
C PRO A 12 -41.56 -34.47 -64.26
N PRO A 13 -41.34 -34.13 -62.97
CA PRO A 13 -40.68 -32.88 -62.63
C PRO A 13 -39.21 -32.90 -63.07
N HIS A 14 -38.78 -31.82 -63.70
CA HIS A 14 -37.40 -31.59 -64.14
C HIS A 14 -36.44 -31.62 -62.93
N ARG A 15 -35.52 -32.59 -62.96
CA ARG A 15 -34.60 -32.95 -61.87
C ARG A 15 -33.33 -32.08 -61.78
N GLY A 16 -33.27 -30.96 -62.51
CA GLY A 16 -32.03 -30.19 -62.74
C GLY A 16 -31.88 -28.91 -61.91
N GLU A 17 -32.94 -28.17 -61.61
CA GLU A 17 -32.85 -26.83 -60.99
C GLU A 17 -32.86 -26.85 -59.46
N ALA A 18 -33.31 -27.93 -58.82
CA ALA A 18 -33.36 -28.04 -57.36
C ALA A 18 -31.97 -28.31 -56.74
N MET A 19 -31.05 -28.92 -57.50
CA MET A 19 -29.76 -29.34 -56.98
C MET A 19 -28.79 -28.16 -56.81
N THR A 20 -28.74 -27.22 -57.76
CA THR A 20 -27.79 -26.08 -57.69
C THR A 20 -28.09 -25.12 -56.54
N ASN A 21 -29.38 -24.88 -56.24
CA ASN A 21 -29.80 -23.98 -55.16
C ASN A 21 -29.57 -24.58 -53.75
N TRP A 22 -29.67 -25.91 -53.62
CA TRP A 22 -29.43 -26.61 -52.36
C TRP A 22 -27.94 -26.54 -51.95
N TRP A 23 -27.03 -26.86 -52.88
CA TRP A 23 -25.58 -26.76 -52.66
C TRP A 23 -25.12 -25.34 -52.34
N HIS A 24 -25.71 -24.31 -52.95
CA HIS A 24 -25.41 -22.92 -52.61
C HIS A 24 -25.83 -22.58 -51.18
N SER A 25 -27.00 -23.02 -50.73
CA SER A 25 -27.49 -22.73 -49.38
C SER A 25 -26.67 -23.42 -48.28
N GLU A 26 -26.25 -24.67 -48.48
CA GLU A 26 -25.39 -25.40 -47.54
C GLU A 26 -23.96 -24.87 -47.52
N LEU A 27 -23.40 -24.48 -48.67
CA LEU A 27 -22.08 -23.84 -48.72
C LEU A 27 -22.08 -22.49 -48.00
N VAL A 28 -23.13 -21.68 -48.19
CA VAL A 28 -23.27 -20.40 -47.47
C VAL A 28 -23.46 -20.62 -45.96
N GLN A 29 -24.21 -21.63 -45.55
CA GLN A 29 -24.36 -22.01 -44.14
C GLN A 29 -23.06 -22.54 -43.52
N ALA A 30 -22.30 -23.37 -44.25
CA ALA A 30 -21.00 -23.89 -43.81
C ALA A 30 -19.95 -22.78 -43.71
N LEU A 31 -19.90 -21.85 -44.69
CA LEU A 31 -18.98 -20.72 -44.66
C LEU A 31 -19.30 -19.74 -43.53
N THR A 32 -20.58 -19.44 -43.28
CA THR A 32 -20.99 -18.60 -42.15
C THR A 32 -20.64 -19.26 -40.81
N GLN A 33 -20.83 -20.58 -40.65
CA GLN A 33 -20.38 -21.33 -39.47
C GLN A 33 -18.86 -21.23 -39.24
N ILE A 34 -18.04 -21.33 -40.29
CA ILE A 34 -16.57 -21.19 -40.19
C ILE A 34 -16.18 -19.78 -39.74
N THR A 35 -16.79 -18.73 -40.31
CA THR A 35 -16.51 -17.33 -39.90
C THR A 35 -16.95 -17.03 -38.46
N HIS A 36 -18.04 -17.63 -38.00
CA HIS A 36 -18.49 -17.51 -36.61
C HIS A 36 -17.54 -18.23 -35.65
N ILE A 37 -17.04 -19.41 -36.01
CA ILE A 37 -16.05 -20.17 -35.23
C ILE A 37 -14.77 -19.33 -35.04
N ASP A 38 -14.27 -18.68 -36.10
CA ASP A 38 -13.12 -17.78 -36.01
C ASP A 38 -13.38 -16.56 -35.11
N ALA A 39 -14.58 -15.97 -35.20
CA ALA A 39 -14.97 -14.84 -34.35
C ALA A 39 -15.06 -15.23 -32.87
N HIS A 40 -15.55 -16.43 -32.55
CA HIS A 40 -15.58 -16.94 -31.18
C HIS A 40 -14.17 -17.17 -30.64
N TYR A 41 -13.26 -17.74 -31.41
CA TYR A 41 -11.86 -17.92 -30.98
C TYR A 41 -11.13 -16.58 -30.77
N LEU A 42 -11.36 -15.59 -31.64
CA LEU A 42 -10.83 -14.24 -31.45
C LEU A 42 -11.39 -13.57 -30.18
N LEU A 43 -12.69 -13.73 -29.91
CA LEU A 43 -13.30 -13.22 -28.68
C LEU A 43 -12.73 -13.89 -27.42
N TYR A 44 -12.59 -15.22 -27.45
CA TYR A 44 -12.01 -15.99 -26.34
C TYR A 44 -10.57 -15.59 -26.05
N THR A 45 -9.73 -15.44 -27.09
CA THR A 45 -8.33 -15.01 -26.92
C THR A 45 -8.24 -13.60 -26.36
N MET A 46 -9.07 -12.66 -26.82
CA MET A 46 -9.15 -11.30 -26.27
C MET A 46 -9.55 -11.29 -24.79
N LEU A 47 -10.54 -12.10 -24.40
CA LEU A 47 -10.96 -12.23 -23.00
C LEU A 47 -9.84 -12.80 -22.12
N VAL A 48 -9.15 -13.84 -22.57
CA VAL A 48 -8.02 -14.44 -21.83
C VAL A 48 -6.88 -13.45 -21.63
N ILE A 49 -6.50 -12.72 -22.69
CA ILE A 49 -5.45 -11.70 -22.62
C ILE A 49 -5.87 -10.56 -21.67
N SER A 50 -7.10 -10.06 -21.78
CA SER A 50 -7.61 -9.00 -20.89
C SER A 50 -7.63 -9.44 -19.43
N SER A 51 -8.04 -10.69 -19.16
CA SER A 51 -8.09 -11.27 -17.83
C SER A 51 -6.67 -11.35 -17.25
N PHE A 52 -5.71 -11.83 -18.03
CA PHE A 52 -4.30 -11.89 -17.62
C PHE A 52 -3.74 -10.49 -17.29
N VAL A 53 -4.04 -9.48 -18.11
CA VAL A 53 -3.61 -8.09 -17.87
C VAL A 53 -4.22 -7.53 -16.59
N VAL A 54 -5.54 -7.71 -16.39
CA VAL A 54 -6.25 -7.26 -15.19
C VAL A 54 -5.71 -7.96 -13.94
N ILE A 55 -5.55 -9.29 -13.97
CA ILE A 55 -4.98 -10.06 -12.86
C ILE A 55 -3.58 -9.53 -12.52
N ASN A 56 -2.72 -9.33 -13.52
CA ASN A 56 -1.37 -8.85 -13.29
C ASN A 56 -1.35 -7.41 -12.72
N ASP A 57 -2.20 -6.49 -13.19
CA ASP A 57 -2.25 -5.15 -12.62
C ASP A 57 -2.86 -5.13 -11.21
N VAL A 58 -3.87 -5.96 -10.94
CA VAL A 58 -4.41 -6.17 -9.59
C VAL A 58 -3.33 -6.71 -8.66
N LEU A 59 -2.58 -7.75 -9.07
CA LEU A 59 -1.47 -8.29 -8.28
C LEU A 59 -0.36 -7.26 -8.06
N ARG A 60 -0.02 -6.46 -9.08
CA ARG A 60 0.93 -5.34 -8.93
C ARG A 60 0.37 -4.27 -8.00
N ALA A 61 -0.92 -3.95 -8.05
CA ALA A 61 -1.57 -3.00 -7.17
C ALA A 61 -1.59 -3.49 -5.72
N VAL A 62 -1.87 -4.78 -5.49
CA VAL A 62 -1.79 -5.43 -4.17
C VAL A 62 -0.35 -5.38 -3.66
N LYS A 63 0.65 -5.79 -4.46
CA LYS A 63 2.07 -5.71 -4.08
C LYS A 63 2.53 -4.27 -3.79
N ARG A 64 2.05 -3.28 -4.56
CA ARG A 64 2.29 -1.84 -4.30
C ARG A 64 1.63 -1.40 -3.00
N ARG A 65 0.43 -1.90 -2.67
CA ARG A 65 -0.26 -1.65 -1.40
C ARG A 65 0.47 -2.31 -0.24
N GLU A 66 0.97 -3.53 -0.39
CA GLU A 66 1.80 -4.22 0.61
C GLU A 66 3.10 -3.47 0.91
N HIS A 67 3.81 -2.99 -0.13
CA HIS A 67 4.99 -2.13 0.04
C HIS A 67 4.68 -0.80 0.75
N ARG A 68 3.44 -0.29 0.64
CA ARG A 68 2.97 0.92 1.34
C ARG A 68 2.41 0.62 2.73
N ALA A 69 1.84 -0.57 2.95
CA ALA A 69 1.22 -1.01 4.18
C ALA A 69 2.18 -1.75 5.13
N GLY A 70 3.42 -2.05 4.69
CA GLY A 70 4.42 -2.71 5.52
C GLY A 70 4.17 -4.21 5.75
N LEU A 71 3.14 -4.80 5.13
CA LEU A 71 2.81 -6.22 5.21
C LEU A 71 3.78 -7.06 4.38
N THR A 72 5.00 -7.22 4.87
CA THR A 72 5.90 -8.26 4.39
C THR A 72 5.90 -9.41 5.39
N THR A 73 4.90 -10.29 5.27
CA THR A 73 4.96 -11.66 5.80
C THR A 73 6.29 -12.34 5.41
N SER A 74 6.90 -11.94 4.28
CA SER A 74 8.20 -12.42 3.82
C SER A 74 9.39 -12.06 4.73
N LEU A 75 9.34 -10.96 5.49
CA LEU A 75 10.43 -10.57 6.38
C LEU A 75 10.34 -11.29 7.73
N ALA A 76 9.10 -11.49 8.23
CA ALA A 76 8.89 -12.41 9.34
C ALA A 76 9.35 -13.82 8.95
N LEU A 77 9.08 -14.25 7.71
CA LEU A 77 9.57 -15.52 7.16
C LEU A 77 11.10 -15.55 7.05
N GLU A 78 11.75 -14.48 6.59
CA GLU A 78 13.21 -14.39 6.49
C GLU A 78 13.90 -14.40 7.87
N LEU A 79 13.32 -13.73 8.88
CA LEU A 79 13.75 -13.86 10.28
C LEU A 79 13.45 -15.25 10.86
N SER A 80 12.43 -15.93 10.35
CA SER A 80 12.07 -17.29 10.74
C SER A 80 13.01 -18.37 10.20
N VAL A 81 13.77 -18.09 9.14
CA VAL A 81 14.79 -19.03 8.63
C VAL A 81 15.90 -19.27 9.66
N ASP A 82 16.17 -18.32 10.57
CA ASP A 82 17.08 -18.47 11.71
C ASP A 82 16.50 -19.37 12.84
N GLY A 83 15.40 -20.10 12.60
CA GLY A 83 14.74 -21.00 13.56
C GLY A 83 13.67 -20.32 14.44
N SER A 84 13.38 -19.04 14.21
CA SER A 84 12.34 -18.31 14.96
C SER A 84 10.94 -18.58 14.37
N LYS A 85 9.92 -18.79 15.21
CA LYS A 85 8.54 -19.02 14.71
C LYS A 85 7.78 -17.71 14.61
N ASN A 86 7.16 -17.42 13.47
CA ASN A 86 6.29 -16.24 13.34
C ASN A 86 5.06 -16.39 14.24
N ARG A 87 4.65 -15.31 14.92
CA ARG A 87 3.46 -15.26 15.77
C ARG A 87 2.46 -14.27 15.20
N GLN A 88 1.18 -14.59 15.36
CA GLN A 88 0.11 -13.69 14.93
C GLN A 88 0.24 -12.34 15.64
N VAL A 89 0.29 -11.27 14.85
CA VAL A 89 0.33 -9.90 15.35
C VAL A 89 -1.00 -9.55 16.00
N ARG A 90 -0.94 -8.97 17.20
CA ARG A 90 -2.08 -8.39 17.91
C ARG A 90 -1.79 -6.96 18.34
N THR A 91 -2.86 -6.20 18.58
CA THR A 91 -2.77 -4.87 19.21
C THR A 91 -2.73 -5.06 20.72
N TYR A 92 -1.77 -4.41 21.37
CA TYR A 92 -1.64 -4.35 22.82
C TYR A 92 -2.14 -3.00 23.31
N ILE A 93 -2.96 -2.98 24.36
CA ILE A 93 -3.60 -1.76 24.88
C ILE A 93 -3.46 -1.79 26.40
N SER A 94 -2.49 -1.05 26.94
CA SER A 94 -2.31 -0.95 28.39
C SER A 94 -3.11 0.22 28.96
N GLU A 95 -4.12 -0.09 29.77
CA GLU A 95 -4.90 0.92 30.49
C GLU A 95 -4.07 1.58 31.60
N ILE A 96 -3.28 0.78 32.33
CA ILE A 96 -2.43 1.26 33.43
C ILE A 96 -1.42 2.29 32.93
N GLN A 97 -0.81 2.03 31.78
CA GLN A 97 0.20 2.92 31.21
C GLN A 97 -0.42 4.01 30.34
N GLY A 98 -1.64 3.84 29.85
CA GLY A 98 -2.30 4.74 28.91
C GLY A 98 -1.66 4.72 27.51
N ILE A 99 -1.08 3.59 27.11
CA ILE A 99 -0.40 3.43 25.81
C ILE A 99 -0.91 2.19 25.09
N SER A 100 -0.99 2.27 23.77
CA SER A 100 -1.31 1.12 22.92
C SER A 100 -0.35 1.04 21.74
N GLY A 101 -0.25 -0.15 21.15
CA GLY A 101 0.66 -0.40 20.05
C GLY A 101 0.40 -1.72 19.35
N ARG A 102 0.62 -1.73 18.04
CA ARG A 102 0.59 -2.95 17.21
C ARG A 102 1.94 -3.06 16.50
N PRO A 103 2.79 -4.03 16.89
CA PRO A 103 4.05 -4.30 16.19
C PRO A 103 3.81 -4.68 14.73
N ASP A 104 4.75 -4.37 13.83
CA ASP A 104 4.66 -4.80 12.42
C ASP A 104 4.72 -6.33 12.30
N ALA A 105 5.55 -6.97 13.12
CA ALA A 105 5.62 -8.42 13.26
C ALA A 105 6.05 -8.84 14.68
N LEU A 106 5.73 -10.09 15.02
CA LEU A 106 6.14 -10.76 16.25
C LEU A 106 6.76 -12.10 15.88
N ILE A 107 7.93 -12.40 16.44
CA ILE A 107 8.58 -13.70 16.28
C ILE A 107 8.83 -14.33 17.65
N ILE A 108 8.92 -15.66 17.70
CA ILE A 108 9.32 -16.41 18.88
C ILE A 108 10.77 -16.86 18.71
N GLU A 109 11.65 -16.34 19.55
CA GLU A 109 13.08 -16.69 19.58
C GLU A 109 13.42 -17.07 21.03
N ASN A 110 14.00 -18.26 21.25
CA ASN A 110 14.38 -18.76 22.59
C ASN A 110 13.26 -18.71 23.64
N GLY A 111 12.00 -18.92 23.22
CA GLY A 111 10.83 -18.89 24.10
C GLY A 111 10.35 -17.48 24.51
N PHE A 112 10.93 -16.42 23.94
CA PHE A 112 10.51 -15.03 24.12
C PHE A 112 9.75 -14.53 22.89
N CYS A 113 8.76 -13.66 23.11
CA CYS A 113 8.08 -12.95 22.04
C CYS A 113 8.86 -11.67 21.69
N ILE A 114 9.48 -11.65 20.52
CA ILE A 114 10.39 -10.60 20.07
C ILE A 114 9.64 -9.70 19.06
N PRO A 115 9.47 -8.39 19.35
CA PRO A 115 8.87 -7.47 18.40
C PRO A 115 9.83 -7.09 17.27
N VAL A 116 9.26 -6.91 16.08
CA VAL A 116 9.95 -6.44 14.89
C VAL A 116 9.22 -5.22 14.35
N GLU A 117 9.98 -4.15 14.07
CA GLU A 117 9.46 -2.88 13.55
C GLU A 117 10.22 -2.46 12.29
N ARG A 118 9.50 -2.12 11.21
CA ARG A 118 10.07 -1.86 9.89
C ARG A 118 9.92 -0.41 9.48
N LYS A 119 11.05 0.24 9.16
CA LYS A 119 11.11 1.60 8.60
C LYS A 119 11.69 1.59 7.19
N ALA A 120 10.85 1.23 6.21
CA ALA A 120 11.23 1.06 4.80
C ALA A 120 11.93 2.27 4.16
N PHE A 121 11.50 3.48 4.53
CA PHE A 121 12.02 4.74 3.98
C PHE A 121 13.09 5.40 4.88
N GLY A 122 13.45 4.76 5.99
CA GLY A 122 14.51 5.24 6.88
C GLY A 122 15.88 4.81 6.37
N ASN A 123 16.85 5.71 6.39
CA ASN A 123 18.26 5.39 6.16
C ASN A 123 19.04 5.13 7.47
N LYS A 124 18.59 5.75 8.58
CA LYS A 124 19.25 5.70 9.89
C LYS A 124 18.25 5.30 10.98
N VAL A 125 18.76 4.59 11.99
CA VAL A 125 18.05 4.41 13.27
C VAL A 125 18.01 5.76 13.96
N ARG A 126 16.87 6.07 14.60
CA ARG A 126 16.64 7.31 15.32
C ARG A 126 15.93 6.98 16.62
N ASP A 127 16.03 7.87 17.60
CA ASP A 127 15.51 7.63 18.95
C ASP A 127 14.02 7.32 18.94
N ARG A 128 13.22 8.01 18.11
CA ARG A 128 11.79 7.68 17.95
C ARG A 128 11.53 6.24 17.49
N HIS A 129 12.42 5.64 16.69
CA HIS A 129 12.28 4.24 16.27
C HIS A 129 12.60 3.30 17.43
N ILE A 130 13.61 3.65 18.23
CA ILE A 130 13.98 2.90 19.43
C ILE A 130 12.87 3.00 20.47
N ALA A 131 12.35 4.20 20.76
CA ALA A 131 11.24 4.43 21.67
C ALA A 131 10.01 3.60 21.27
N GLN A 132 9.60 3.65 20.00
CA GLN A 132 8.48 2.87 19.51
C GLN A 132 8.68 1.35 19.73
N LEU A 133 9.87 0.83 19.43
CA LEU A 133 10.17 -0.58 19.64
C LEU A 133 10.21 -0.95 21.14
N LEU A 134 10.74 -0.08 22.00
CA LEU A 134 10.76 -0.28 23.46
C LEU A 134 9.35 -0.28 24.06
N VAL A 135 8.42 0.53 23.54
CA VAL A 135 7.00 0.49 23.90
C VAL A 135 6.43 -0.89 23.63
N TYR A 136 6.71 -1.48 22.47
CA TYR A 136 6.25 -2.84 22.18
C TYR A 136 6.85 -3.87 23.12
N MET A 137 8.14 -3.77 23.44
CA MET A 137 8.74 -4.70 24.41
C MET A 137 8.08 -4.61 25.79
N ARG A 138 7.76 -3.39 26.24
CA ARG A 138 7.06 -3.14 27.51
C ARG A 138 5.63 -3.69 27.49
N LEU A 139 4.89 -3.46 26.40
CA LEU A 139 3.54 -3.99 26.22
C LEU A 139 3.55 -5.53 26.14
N ILE A 140 4.50 -6.12 25.43
CA ILE A 140 4.64 -7.58 25.35
C ILE A 140 4.96 -8.17 26.72
N GLU A 141 5.83 -7.53 27.51
CA GLU A 141 6.12 -7.95 28.88
C GLU A 141 4.86 -7.97 29.75
N GLU A 142 4.05 -6.91 29.69
CA GLU A 142 2.79 -6.79 30.44
C GLU A 142 1.77 -7.87 30.06
N PHE A 143 1.62 -8.16 28.77
CA PHE A 143 0.55 -9.04 28.26
C PHE A 143 0.94 -10.50 28.05
N GLU A 144 2.22 -10.81 27.85
CA GLU A 144 2.72 -12.19 27.71
C GLU A 144 3.41 -12.68 28.99
N GLY A 145 3.63 -11.80 29.99
CA GLY A 145 4.30 -12.12 31.25
C GLY A 145 5.80 -12.41 31.14
N LYS A 146 6.38 -12.27 29.95
CA LYS A 146 7.81 -12.50 29.69
C LYS A 146 8.43 -11.28 29.04
N LYS A 147 9.44 -10.70 29.71
CA LYS A 147 10.21 -9.58 29.19
C LYS A 147 11.00 -9.96 27.94
N PRO A 148 10.75 -9.35 26.77
CA PRO A 148 11.58 -9.56 25.59
C PRO A 148 12.99 -9.02 25.86
N PRO A 149 14.07 -9.80 25.69
CA PRO A 149 15.44 -9.31 25.95
C PRO A 149 15.91 -8.30 24.90
N TYR A 150 15.31 -8.31 23.71
CA TYR A 150 15.58 -7.40 22.61
C TYR A 150 14.40 -7.35 21.64
N GLY A 151 14.50 -6.49 20.63
CA GLY A 151 13.67 -6.48 19.43
C GLY A 151 14.49 -6.12 18.20
N TYR A 152 13.89 -6.20 17.02
CA TYR A 152 14.55 -5.91 15.75
C TYR A 152 13.97 -4.67 15.08
N LEU A 153 14.83 -3.73 14.71
CA LEU A 153 14.51 -2.66 13.76
C LEU A 153 15.01 -3.05 12.37
N ILE A 154 14.11 -2.96 11.39
CA ILE A 154 14.44 -3.24 9.99
C ILE A 154 14.43 -1.94 9.21
N ILE A 155 15.59 -1.50 8.75
CA ILE A 155 15.81 -0.15 8.23
C ILE A 155 16.12 -0.16 6.73
N GLY A 156 15.42 0.70 5.99
CA GLY A 156 15.70 0.99 4.59
C GLY A 156 15.22 -0.08 3.62
N LYS A 157 15.49 0.14 2.33
CA LYS A 157 15.10 -0.75 1.25
C LYS A 157 15.87 -2.08 1.27
N SER A 158 17.12 -2.06 1.74
CA SER A 158 17.97 -3.24 1.90
C SER A 158 17.62 -4.09 3.13
N ALA A 159 16.54 -3.76 3.84
CA ALA A 159 16.06 -4.50 5.01
C ALA A 159 17.14 -4.75 6.09
N ARG A 160 18.01 -3.76 6.32
CA ARG A 160 19.09 -3.90 7.31
C ARG A 160 18.52 -4.13 8.71
N ARG A 161 18.85 -5.28 9.29
CA ARG A 161 18.44 -5.69 10.64
C ARG A 161 19.32 -5.06 11.71
N VAL A 162 18.71 -4.46 12.72
CA VAL A 162 19.39 -3.89 13.89
C VAL A 162 18.74 -4.46 15.15
N LYS A 163 19.52 -5.19 15.96
CA LYS A 163 19.08 -5.70 17.27
C LYS A 163 19.15 -4.57 18.30
N VAL A 164 18.05 -4.36 19.02
CA VAL A 164 17.91 -3.33 20.06
C VAL A 164 17.64 -4.04 21.38
N TYR A 165 18.58 -3.96 22.32
CA TYR A 165 18.43 -4.59 23.64
C TYR A 165 17.44 -3.85 24.54
N ASN A 166 16.71 -4.62 25.36
CA ASN A 166 15.72 -4.16 26.34
C ASN A 166 16.35 -3.92 27.72
N THR A 167 17.30 -2.99 27.80
CA THR A 167 18.01 -2.71 29.05
C THR A 167 17.15 -1.90 30.03
N PRO A 168 17.37 -2.03 31.35
CA PRO A 168 16.69 -1.19 32.35
C PRO A 168 16.87 0.31 32.09
N GLU A 169 18.07 0.74 31.70
CA GLU A 169 18.37 2.13 31.35
C GLU A 169 17.49 2.65 30.20
N ARG A 170 17.31 1.86 29.15
CA ARG A 170 16.45 2.22 28.02
C ARG A 170 14.98 2.29 28.40
N GLN A 171 14.56 1.40 29.32
CA GLN A 171 13.21 1.44 29.86
C GLN A 171 13.00 2.65 30.77
N ALA A 172 14.00 3.05 31.56
CA ALA A 172 13.97 4.30 32.33
C ALA A 172 13.87 5.52 31.41
N TRP A 173 14.70 5.58 30.36
CA TRP A 173 14.62 6.61 29.33
C TRP A 173 13.23 6.65 28.66
N LEU A 174 12.66 5.50 28.30
CA LEU A 174 11.31 5.44 27.75
C LEU A 174 10.26 5.97 28.74
N SER A 175 10.36 5.61 30.02
CA SER A 175 9.44 6.11 31.05
C SER A 175 9.49 7.63 31.16
N GLU A 176 10.68 8.22 31.09
CA GLU A 176 10.83 9.68 31.07
C GLU A 176 10.10 10.30 29.87
N GLN A 177 10.23 9.72 28.67
CA GLN A 177 9.53 10.23 27.49
C GLN A 177 8.00 10.11 27.62
N ILE A 178 7.50 8.99 28.16
CA ILE A 178 6.06 8.81 28.39
C ILE A 178 5.54 9.79 29.43
N ASN A 179 6.28 10.02 30.52
CA ASN A 179 5.91 10.97 31.56
C ASN A 179 5.86 12.40 31.01
N GLN A 180 6.87 12.81 30.24
CA GLN A 180 6.85 14.12 29.56
C GLN A 180 5.63 14.25 28.63
N MET A 181 5.29 13.22 27.86
CA MET A 181 4.08 13.23 27.03
C MET A 181 2.82 13.39 27.87
N LYS A 182 2.70 12.67 29.00
CA LYS A 182 1.57 12.79 29.92
C LYS A 182 1.48 14.18 30.54
N ASP A 183 2.60 14.77 30.92
CA ASP A 183 2.62 16.10 31.53
C ASP A 183 2.24 17.19 30.53
N ILE A 184 2.60 17.03 29.23
CA ILE A 184 2.12 17.91 28.15
C ILE A 184 0.60 17.77 27.96
N VAL A 185 0.09 16.54 27.89
CA VAL A 185 -1.35 16.28 27.67
C VAL A 185 -2.20 16.78 28.84
N ASN A 186 -1.67 16.70 30.07
CA ASN A 186 -2.33 17.20 31.27
C ASN A 186 -2.01 18.67 31.57
N GLU A 187 -1.45 19.41 30.60
CA GLU A 187 -1.14 20.84 30.68
C GLU A 187 -0.23 21.26 31.86
N LYS A 188 0.49 20.31 32.45
CA LYS A 188 1.45 20.59 33.53
C LYS A 188 2.72 21.26 33.01
N ILE A 189 3.08 20.96 31.76
CA ILE A 189 4.18 21.61 31.04
C ILE A 189 3.71 22.01 29.64
N PRO A 190 4.17 23.14 29.09
CA PRO A 190 3.80 23.54 27.73
C PRO A 190 4.41 22.59 26.69
N ALA A 191 3.66 22.32 25.63
CA ALA A 191 4.20 21.65 24.45
C ALA A 191 5.31 22.52 23.83
N ALA A 192 6.52 21.95 23.70
CA ALA A 192 7.64 22.61 23.06
C ALA A 192 7.92 21.98 21.68
N ALA A 193 7.20 22.40 20.65
CA ALA A 193 7.50 21.98 19.29
C ALA A 193 8.77 22.67 18.76
N ARG A 194 9.62 21.90 18.07
CA ARG A 194 10.72 22.45 17.27
C ARG A 194 10.29 22.48 15.80
N PRO A 195 9.80 23.60 15.28
CA PRO A 195 9.27 23.66 13.92
C PRO A 195 10.33 23.28 12.89
N GLN A 196 9.94 22.46 11.92
CA GLN A 196 10.79 22.07 10.80
C GLN A 196 9.97 22.24 9.52
N LYS A 197 10.46 23.05 8.58
CA LYS A 197 9.78 23.37 7.31
C LYS A 197 9.13 22.14 6.66
N THR A 198 9.89 21.05 6.50
CA THR A 198 9.43 19.82 5.84
C THR A 198 8.39 19.02 6.62
N LYS A 199 8.41 19.06 7.95
CA LYS A 199 7.43 18.38 8.80
C LYS A 199 6.16 19.21 8.94
N CYS A 200 6.30 20.52 9.19
CA CYS A 200 5.19 21.44 9.32
C CYS A 200 4.36 21.49 8.02
N ALA A 201 5.01 21.51 6.84
CA ALA A 201 4.33 21.49 5.54
C ALA A 201 3.49 20.22 5.27
N LYS A 202 3.72 19.13 6.02
CA LYS A 202 2.98 17.86 5.90
C LYS A 202 2.15 17.54 7.14
N CYS A 203 2.13 18.44 8.13
CA CYS A 203 1.45 18.22 9.39
C CYS A 203 -0.04 18.46 9.18
N LYS A 204 -0.87 17.47 9.49
CA LYS A 204 -2.34 17.57 9.29
C LYS A 204 -3.03 18.56 10.23
N VAL A 205 -2.33 19.00 11.27
CA VAL A 205 -2.83 19.95 12.28
C VAL A 205 -2.05 21.26 12.24
N SER A 206 -1.36 21.56 11.13
CA SER A 206 -0.55 22.79 11.00
C SER A 206 -1.35 24.07 11.18
N ASP A 207 -2.62 24.05 10.82
CA ASP A 207 -3.45 25.25 10.75
C ASP A 207 -3.88 25.73 12.15
N ALA A 208 -3.99 24.81 13.10
CA ALA A 208 -4.24 25.09 14.51
C ALA A 208 -2.95 25.17 15.35
N CYS A 209 -1.77 25.03 14.73
CA CYS A 209 -0.51 24.99 15.46
C CYS A 209 0.17 26.37 15.47
N GLU A 210 0.16 27.02 16.64
CA GLU A 210 0.83 28.31 16.87
C GLU A 210 2.36 28.21 16.72
N GLN A 211 2.93 27.02 16.95
CA GLN A 211 4.38 26.75 16.85
C GLN A 211 4.81 26.23 15.47
N ARG A 212 3.99 26.43 14.42
CA ARG A 212 4.32 25.98 13.06
C ARG A 212 5.50 26.74 12.47
N PHE A 213 6.18 26.14 11.48
CA PHE A 213 7.21 26.84 10.73
C PHE A 213 6.59 27.98 9.90
N ILE A 214 7.03 29.22 10.14
CA ILE A 214 6.67 30.40 9.36
C ILE A 214 7.88 30.78 8.51
N ALA A 215 7.69 30.91 7.20
CA ALA A 215 8.76 31.39 6.33
C ALA A 215 9.08 32.85 6.67
N PRO A 216 10.36 33.26 6.66
CA PRO A 216 10.71 34.66 6.79
C PRO A 216 9.97 35.47 5.72
N VAL A 217 9.34 36.59 6.11
CA VAL A 217 8.76 37.52 5.16
C VAL A 217 9.93 38.24 4.49
N GLU A 218 10.11 38.04 3.19
CA GLU A 218 11.05 38.86 2.42
C GLU A 218 10.50 40.29 2.40
N HIS A 219 11.07 41.17 3.22
CA HIS A 219 10.92 42.60 3.00
C HIS A 219 11.63 42.91 1.68
N THR A 220 10.86 42.97 0.59
CA THR A 220 11.30 43.72 -0.59
C THR A 220 11.54 45.15 -0.11
N SER A 221 12.81 45.48 0.11
CA SER A 221 13.27 46.85 0.22
C SER A 221 12.98 47.51 -1.12
N SER A 222 11.76 48.04 -1.25
CA SER A 222 11.40 48.95 -2.32
C SER A 222 12.43 50.06 -2.30
N SER A 223 13.20 50.10 -3.39
CA SER A 223 14.04 51.18 -3.85
C SER A 223 13.25 52.49 -3.89
N ASN A 224 13.04 53.12 -2.73
CA ASN A 224 12.40 54.43 -2.67
C ASN A 224 12.90 55.32 -1.51
N GLN A 225 14.15 55.11 -1.07
CA GLN A 225 14.84 56.03 -0.14
C GLN A 225 15.85 56.95 -0.85
N LYS A 226 16.01 56.88 -2.18
CA LYS A 226 16.93 57.78 -2.93
C LYS A 226 16.27 59.02 -3.51
N GLU A 227 14.94 59.14 -3.56
CA GLU A 227 14.29 60.35 -4.08
C GLU A 227 13.89 61.38 -3.02
N GLN A 228 13.82 61.01 -1.73
CA GLN A 228 13.54 61.98 -0.66
C GLN A 228 14.76 62.73 -0.13
N LEU A 229 15.98 62.30 -0.48
CA LEU A 229 17.21 62.99 -0.05
C LEU A 229 17.70 64.06 -1.04
N ILE A 230 17.10 64.18 -2.23
CA ILE A 230 17.51 65.17 -3.24
C ILE A 230 16.66 66.46 -3.17
N LEU A 231 15.48 66.42 -2.54
CA LEU A 231 14.59 67.60 -2.42
C LEU A 231 14.76 68.41 -1.12
N ILE A 232 15.61 67.97 -0.19
CA ILE A 232 15.90 68.71 1.06
C ILE A 232 17.17 69.57 0.95
N ASN A 233 18.06 69.28 0.00
CA ASN A 233 19.33 70.01 -0.17
C ASN A 233 19.32 71.06 -1.31
N SER A 234 18.14 71.50 -1.75
CA SER A 234 18.00 72.57 -2.76
C SER A 234 17.25 73.82 -2.25
N LYS A 235 17.25 74.05 -0.93
CA LYS A 235 16.89 75.35 -0.34
C LYS A 235 18.04 75.91 0.47
#